data_AF-A0A5B1R8M5-F1
#
_entry.id   AF-A0A5B1R8M5-F1
#
_cell.length_a   1.000
_cell.length_b   1.000
_cell.length_c   1.000
_cell.angle_alpha   90.00
_cell.angle_beta   90.00
_cell.angle_gamma   90.00
#
_symmetry.space_group_name_H-M   'P 1'
#
loop_
_entity.id
_entity.type
_entity.pdbx_description
1 polymer ?
#
loop_
_entity_poly.entity_id
_entity_poly.type
_entity_poly.pdbx_seq_one_letter_code
_entity_poly.pdbx_strand_id
1 'polypeptide(L)' 'PSEPASRSLLLVNVALDTNSYAPITDLPSLDVTAMQLHGEYGKLTLFNIYNDCEHSDTLALL' A
#
# COMPACT_ATOMS: atom_id res chain seq x y z
N PRO A 1 16.99 18.02 7.72
CA PRO A 1 16.12 17.61 6.61
C PRO A 1 15.06 16.62 7.12
N SER A 2 13.78 16.83 6.81
CA SER A 2 12.75 15.83 7.08
C SER A 2 12.94 14.65 6.13
N GLU A 3 12.90 13.43 6.65
CA GLU A 3 12.82 12.22 5.82
C GLU A 3 11.63 12.34 4.84
N PRO A 4 11.76 11.84 3.61
CA PRO A 4 10.69 11.94 2.63
C PRO A 4 9.49 11.07 3.08
N ALA A 5 8.31 11.69 3.13
CA ALA A 5 7.08 11.05 3.59
C ALA A 5 6.32 10.38 2.42
N SER A 6 5.62 9.29 2.70
CA SER A 6 4.73 8.66 1.71
C SER A 6 3.62 9.63 1.29
N ARG A 7 3.34 9.68 -0.02
CA ARG A 7 2.26 10.45 -0.64
C ARG A 7 0.95 9.65 -0.74
N SER A 8 1.01 8.35 -0.42
CA SER A 8 -0.14 7.46 -0.37
C SER A 8 -0.44 7.05 1.08
N LEU A 9 -1.73 6.86 1.39
CA LEU A 9 -2.19 6.41 2.69
C LEU A 9 -3.28 5.35 2.50
N LEU A 10 -3.24 4.29 3.30
CA LEU A 10 -4.30 3.27 3.35
C LEU A 10 -4.92 3.26 4.75
N LEU A 11 -6.20 3.62 4.84
CA LEU A 11 -6.96 3.56 6.08
C LEU A 11 -7.69 2.22 6.17
N VAL A 12 -7.43 1.48 7.24
CA VAL A 12 -8.01 0.16 7.48
C VAL A 12 -9.11 0.28 8.53
N ASN A 13 -10.27 -0.31 8.25
CA ASN A 13 -11.36 -0.35 9.23
C ASN A 13 -10.97 -1.23 10.41
N VAL A 14 -11.21 -0.76 11.64
CA VAL A 14 -10.91 -1.49 12.88
C VAL A 14 -11.65 -2.82 13.02
N ALA A 15 -12.72 -3.03 12.24
CA ALA A 15 -13.43 -4.30 12.18
C ALA A 15 -12.66 -5.41 11.45
N LEU A 16 -11.58 -5.09 10.72
CA LEU A 16 -10.68 -6.10 10.18
C LEU A 16 -9.81 -6.67 11.29
N ASP A 17 -9.77 -8.00 11.39
CA ASP A 17 -8.87 -8.70 12.31
C ASP A 17 -7.42 -8.31 12.02
N THR A 18 -6.75 -7.76 13.03
CA THR A 18 -5.36 -7.31 12.94
C THR A 18 -4.38 -8.45 12.69
N ASN A 19 -4.76 -9.69 13.00
CA ASN A 19 -3.97 -10.87 12.67
C ASN A 19 -4.18 -11.33 11.23
N SER A 20 -5.16 -10.78 10.51
CA SER A 20 -5.54 -11.18 9.15
C SER A 20 -4.98 -10.22 8.09
N TYR A 21 -4.10 -9.29 8.47
CA TYR A 21 -3.40 -8.43 7.52
C TYR A 21 -2.03 -7.95 7.98
N ALA A 22 -1.18 -7.60 7.02
CA ALA A 22 0.10 -6.94 7.26
C ALA A 22 0.42 -5.88 6.18
N PRO A 23 1.01 -4.73 6.55
CA PRO A 23 1.58 -3.79 5.58
C PRO A 23 2.72 -4.43 4.78
N ILE A 24 2.87 -4.05 3.52
CA ILE A 24 4.05 -4.36 2.70
C ILE A 24 4.98 -3.14 2.78
N THR A 25 6.15 -3.29 3.42
CA THR A 25 7.03 -2.17 3.77
C THR A 25 8.23 -2.01 2.85
N ASP A 26 8.53 -3.01 2.02
CA ASP A 26 9.65 -3.05 1.08
C ASP A 26 9.26 -2.56 -0.32
N LEU A 27 8.57 -1.42 -0.39
CA LEU A 27 8.14 -0.82 -1.65
C LEU A 27 9.18 0.22 -2.14
N PRO A 28 9.54 0.20 -3.44
CA PRO A 28 10.55 1.11 -4.00
C PRO A 28 10.01 2.53 -4.30
N SER A 29 8.79 2.88 -3.86
CA SER A 29 8.16 4.17 -4.14
C SER A 29 7.36 4.69 -2.95
N LEU A 30 7.41 6.00 -2.74
CA LEU A 30 6.61 6.72 -1.75
C LEU A 30 5.15 6.94 -2.19
N ASP A 31 4.85 6.63 -3.45
CA ASP A 31 3.51 6.73 -4.03
C ASP A 31 2.68 5.48 -3.86
N VAL A 32 3.29 4.40 -3.38
CA VAL A 32 2.60 3.13 -3.21
C VAL A 32 2.53 2.83 -1.72
N THR A 33 1.32 2.58 -1.25
CA THR A 33 1.10 1.86 0.00
C THR A 33 0.40 0.57 -0.33
N ALA A 34 0.90 -0.54 0.20
CA ALA A 34 0.28 -1.83 -0.01
C ALA A 34 0.12 -2.60 1.30
N MET A 35 -0.88 -3.47 1.31
CA MET A 35 -1.10 -4.40 2.40
C MET A 35 -1.55 -5.75 1.85
N GLN A 36 -1.28 -6.79 2.61
CA GLN A 36 -1.70 -8.14 2.32
C GLN A 36 -2.69 -8.59 3.37
N LEU A 37 -3.85 -9.06 2.94
CA LEU A 37 -4.84 -9.70 3.77
C LEU A 37 -4.79 -11.20 3.53
N HIS A 38 -5.09 -11.97 4.56
CA HIS A 38 -5.19 -13.42 4.49
C HIS A 38 -6.39 -13.94 5.29
N GLY A 39 -6.99 -15.01 4.80
CA GLY A 39 -8.10 -15.70 5.46
C GLY A 39 -8.54 -16.93 4.68
N GLU A 40 -9.73 -17.45 4.98
CA GLU A 40 -10.31 -18.60 4.26
C GLU A 40 -10.49 -18.36 2.75
N TYR A 41 -10.56 -17.10 2.34
CA TYR A 41 -10.58 -16.66 0.94
C TYR A 41 -9.19 -16.69 0.27
N GLY A 42 -8.16 -17.21 0.96
CA GLY A 42 -6.78 -17.19 0.50
C GLY A 42 -6.11 -15.85 0.80
N LYS A 43 -5.44 -15.29 -0.20
CA LYS A 43 -4.62 -14.08 -0.07
C LYS A 43 -5.12 -12.99 -1.00
N LEU A 44 -5.34 -11.81 -0.42
CA LEU A 44 -5.67 -10.59 -1.16
C LEU A 44 -4.55 -9.58 -0.94
N THR A 45 -4.02 -8.99 -2.02
CA THR A 45 -3.06 -7.89 -1.93
C THR A 45 -3.72 -6.63 -2.45
N LEU A 46 -3.74 -5.59 -1.63
CA LEU A 46 -4.27 -4.27 -1.96
C LEU A 46 -3.09 -3.34 -2.23
N PHE A 47 -3.09 -2.70 -3.40
CA PHE A 47 -2.17 -1.61 -3.73
C PHE A 47 -2.98 -0.31 -3.83
N ASN A 48 -2.63 0.67 -3.02
CA ASN A 48 -3.08 2.05 -3.20
C ASN A 48 -1.94 2.84 -3.83
N ILE A 49 -2.23 3.45 -4.98
CA ILE A 49 -1.25 4.12 -5.83
C ILE A 49 -1.65 5.57 -5.95
N TYR A 50 -0.83 6.45 -5.41
CA TYR A 50 -0.91 7.88 -5.69
C TYR A 50 -0.41 8.13 -7.12
N ASN A 51 -1.28 8.69 -7.95
CA ASN A 51 -0.93 9.10 -9.32
C ASN A 51 -1.27 10.59 -9.44
N ASP A 52 -0.25 11.43 -9.59
CA ASP A 52 -0.44 12.88 -9.78
C ASP A 52 -0.79 13.24 -11.25
N CYS A 53 -0.92 12.23 -12.13
CA CYS A 53 -1.20 12.33 -13.56
C CYS A 53 -0.12 13.06 -14.38
N GLU A 54 0.94 13.57 -13.75
CA GLU A 54 2.11 14.16 -14.41
C GLU A 54 3.32 13.22 -14.37
N HIS A 55 3.35 12.28 -13.41
CA HIS A 55 4.40 11.28 -13.21
C HIS A 55 3.80 9.87 -13.20
N SER A 56 3.91 9.18 -14.33
CA SER A 56 3.42 7.80 -14.51
C SER A 56 4.44 6.72 -14.12
N ASP A 57 5.58 7.10 -13.53
CA ASP A 57 6.68 6.18 -13.18
C ASP A 57 6.21 5.03 -12.28
N THR A 58 5.21 5.28 -11.43
CA THR A 58 4.63 4.28 -10.54
C THR A 58 3.92 3.14 -11.27
N LEU A 59 3.47 3.35 -12.51
CA LEU A 59 2.88 2.29 -13.34
C LEU A 59 3.91 1.27 -13.83
N ALA A 60 5.19 1.63 -13.87
CA ALA A 60 6.27 0.73 -14.31
C ALA A 60 6.88 -0.09 -13.16
N LEU A 61 6.46 0.15 -11.92
CA LEU A 61 7.02 -0.48 -10.71
C LEU A 61 6.22 -1.69 -10.19
N LEU A 62 5.05 -1.95 -10.76
CA LEU A 62 4.13 -3.02 -10.38
C LEU A 62 4.09 -4.12 -11.45
#